data_AF-A0A2V8NCK1-F1
#
_entry.id   AF-A0A2V8NCK1-F1
#
_cell.length_a   1.000
_cell.length_b   1.000
_cell.length_c   1.000
_cell.angle_alpha   90.00
_cell.angle_beta   90.00
_cell.angle_gamma   90.00
#
_symmetry.space_group_name_H-M   'P 1'
#
loop_
_entity.id
_entity.type
_entity.pdbx_description
1 polymer ?
#
loop_
_entity_poly.entity_id
_entity_poly.type
_entity_poly.pdbx_seq_one_letter_code
_entity_poly.pdbx_strand_id
1 'polypeptide(L)' 'ERLHDTMVASFNDLCRYADAHSVDTRTAAYMLAIDRVAYDTRMRGIYA' A
#
# COMPACT_ATOMS: atom_id res chain seq x y z
N GLU A 1 17.83 13.21 3.18
CA GLU A 1 17.68 12.44 1.93
C GLU A 1 16.75 11.23 2.10
N ARG A 2 17.11 10.20 2.88
CA ARG A 2 16.31 8.96 3.05
C ARG A 2 14.80 9.14 3.28
N LEU A 3 14.39 10.13 4.08
CA LEU A 3 12.97 10.40 4.32
C LEU A 3 12.25 10.81 3.02
N HIS A 4 12.83 11.76 2.29
CA HIS A 4 12.28 12.25 1.03
C HIS A 4 12.09 11.10 0.05
N ASP A 5 13.11 10.26 -0.12
CA ASP A 5 13.07 9.14 -1.07
C ASP A 5 12.00 8.11 -0.68
N THR A 6 11.88 7.83 0.61
CA THR A 6 10.85 6.91 1.14
C THR A 6 9.44 7.46 0.93
N MET A 7 9.24 8.76 1.17
CA MET A 7 7.95 9.41 0.98
C MET A 7 7.55 9.46 -0.49
N VAL A 8 8.48 9.83 -1.38
CA VAL A 8 8.24 9.87 -2.83
C VAL A 8 7.95 8.47 -3.38
N ALA A 9 8.73 7.45 -2.99
CA ALA A 9 8.48 6.08 -3.39
C ALA A 9 7.09 5.59 -2.94
N SER A 10 6.73 5.84 -1.67
CA SER A 10 5.42 5.45 -1.13
C SER A 10 4.26 6.16 -1.81
N PHE A 11 4.43 7.44 -2.17
CA PHE A 11 3.42 8.20 -2.87
C PHE A 11 3.23 7.73 -4.32
N ASN A 12 4.33 7.39 -5.02
CA ASN A 12 4.27 6.83 -6.36
C ASN A 12 3.51 5.49 -6.40
N ASP A 13 3.72 4.62 -5.41
CA ASP A 13 2.97 3.37 -5.29
C ASP A 13 1.47 3.63 -5.13
N LEU A 14 1.11 4.61 -4.29
CA LEU A 14 -0.28 5.03 -4.08
C LEU A 14 -0.93 5.58 -5.36
N CYS A 15 -0.22 6.40 -6.15
CA CYS A 15 -0.74 6.91 -7.42
C CYS A 15 -1.01 5.77 -8.41
N ARG A 16 -0.07 4.84 -8.58
CA ARG A 16 -0.27 3.67 -9.46
C ARG A 16 -1.46 2.83 -9.02
N TYR A 17 -1.63 2.66 -7.71
CA TYR A 17 -2.72 1.89 -7.13
C TYR A 17 -4.08 2.58 -7.34
N ALA A 18 -4.13 3.90 -7.19
CA ALA A 18 -5.32 4.71 -7.47
C ALA A 18 -5.74 4.60 -8.94
N ASP A 19 -4.79 4.71 -9.87
CA ASP A 19 -5.05 4.59 -11.30
C ASP A 19 -5.52 3.17 -11.68
N ALA A 20 -4.85 2.14 -11.16
CA ALA A 20 -5.17 0.74 -11.44
C ALA A 20 -6.57 0.35 -10.96
N HIS A 21 -7.03 0.92 -9.84
CA HIS A 21 -8.34 0.64 -9.26
C HIS A 21 -9.40 1.71 -9.59
N SER A 22 -9.04 2.78 -10.31
CA SER A 22 -9.92 3.90 -10.65
C SER A 22 -10.63 4.51 -9.43
N VAL A 23 -9.88 4.68 -8.33
CA VAL A 23 -10.38 5.23 -7.06
C VAL A 23 -9.66 6.52 -6.70
N ASP A 24 -10.25 7.28 -5.78
CA ASP A 24 -9.56 8.43 -5.21
C ASP A 24 -8.30 8.00 -4.43
N THR A 25 -7.33 8.91 -4.32
CA THR A 25 -6.04 8.64 -3.68
C THR A 25 -6.13 8.32 -2.19
N ARG A 26 -7.18 8.77 -1.47
CA ARG A 26 -7.40 8.41 -0.07
C ARG A 26 -7.88 6.97 0.04
N THR A 27 -8.82 6.55 -0.81
CA THR A 27 -9.29 5.17 -0.90
C THR A 27 -8.16 4.23 -1.29
N ALA A 28 -7.35 4.61 -2.29
CA ALA A 28 -6.16 3.87 -2.68
C ALA A 28 -5.16 3.69 -1.52
N ALA A 29 -4.97 4.73 -0.69
CA ALA A 29 -4.08 4.65 0.48
C ALA A 29 -4.51 3.55 1.46
N TYR A 30 -5.80 3.49 1.76
CA TYR A 30 -6.34 2.46 2.65
C TYR A 30 -6.23 1.07 2.03
N MET A 31 -6.52 0.94 0.73
CA MET A 31 -6.39 -0.33 0.02
C MET A 31 -4.95 -0.84 0.02
N LEU A 32 -3.97 0.02 -0.28
CA LEU A 32 -2.55 -0.32 -0.28
C LEU A 32 -2.07 -0.74 1.12
N ALA A 33 -2.52 -0.05 2.17
CA ALA A 33 -2.18 -0.41 3.55
C ALA A 33 -2.74 -1.77 3.96
N ILE A 34 -4.01 -2.05 3.61
CA ILE A 34 -4.67 -3.32 3.89
C ILE A 34 -3.98 -4.45 3.13
N ASP A 35 -3.68 -4.27 1.85
CA ASP A 35 -3.08 -5.32 1.03
C ASP A 35 -1.72 -5.78 1.57
N ARG A 36 -0.87 -4.83 2.01
CA ARG A 36 0.41 -5.14 2.66
C ARG A 36 0.24 -6.00 3.93
N VAL A 37 -0.67 -5.61 4.82
CA VAL A 37 -0.95 -6.36 6.06
C VAL A 37 -1.58 -7.72 5.76
N ALA A 38 -2.51 -7.77 4.81
CA ALA A 38 -3.17 -9.00 4.40
C ALA A 38 -2.18 -9.98 3.75
N TYR A 39 -1.26 -9.50 2.94
CA TYR A 39 -0.18 -10.29 2.36
C TYR A 39 0.68 -10.94 3.44
N ASP A 40 1.17 -10.15 4.40
CA ASP A 40 1.99 -10.66 5.51
C ASP A 40 1.22 -11.66 6.39
N THR A 41 -0.06 -11.37 6.65
CA THR A 41 -0.93 -12.25 7.44
C THR A 41 -1.16 -13.58 6.72
N ARG A 42 -1.40 -13.56 5.40
CA ARG A 42 -1.54 -14.78 4.59
C ARG A 42 -0.24 -15.58 4.52
N MET A 43 0.91 -14.91 4.39
CA MET A 43 2.23 -15.54 4.32
C MET A 43 2.57 -16.26 5.64
N ARG A 44 2.29 -15.63 6.78
CA ARG A 44 2.58 -16.18 8.11
C ARG A 44 1.59 -17.26 8.54
N GLY A 45 0.35 -17.19 8.04
CA GLY A 45 -0.74 -18.06 8.47
C GLY A 45 -1.25 -17.71 9.87
N ILE A 46 -2.36 -18.35 10.25
CA ILE A 46 -2.89 -18.28 11.62
C ILE A 46 -2.41 -19.53 12.36
N TYR A 47 -1.62 -19.33 13.40
CA TYR A 47 -1.21 -20.39 14.32
C TYR A 47 -2.10 -20.33 15.56
N ALA A 48 -2.68 -21.46 15.96
CA ALA A 48 -3.56 -21.60 17.13
C ALA A 48 -2.83 -22.26 18.30
#